data_AF-A0A960ZVW2-F1
#
_entry.id   AF-A0A960ZVW2-F1
#
_cell.length_a   1.000
_cell.length_b   1.000
_cell.length_c   1.000
_cell.angle_alpha   90.00
_cell.angle_beta   90.00
_cell.angle_gamma   90.00
#
_symmetry.space_group_name_H-M   'P 1'
#
loop_
_entity.id
_entity.type
_entity.pdbx_description
1 polymer ?
#
loop_
_entity_poly.entity_id
_entity_poly.type
_entity_poly.pdbx_seq_one_letter_code
_entity_poly.pdbx_strand_id
1 'polypeptide(L)'
;GRFLSAMDTIVTLAPLLGLLGTVTGIMGSFSSIGDSELAVEKVTGGIGEALIATAAGLGVAIITLVPMNYFHSLLASLQFDLEAAANNVLILAGRKPRAEGTDPA
;
A
#
# COMPACT_ATOMS: atom_id res chain seq x y z
N GLY A 1 -4.90 4.27 -14.12
CA GLY A 1 -4.91 3.28 -13.04
C GLY A 1 -5.61 3.77 -11.78
N ARG A 2 -6.93 4.05 -11.83
CA ARG A 2 -7.68 4.47 -10.63
C ARG A 2 -7.73 3.38 -9.54
N PHE A 3 -7.91 2.12 -9.96
CA PHE A 3 -7.94 0.99 -9.02
C PHE A 3 -6.57 0.71 -8.39
N LEU A 4 -5.49 0.91 -9.15
CA LEU A 4 -4.11 0.77 -8.68
C LEU A 4 -3.80 1.74 -7.53
N SER A 5 -4.15 3.03 -7.72
CA SER A 5 -3.96 4.06 -6.70
C SER A 5 -4.77 3.78 -5.42
N ALA A 6 -5.96 3.18 -5.56
CA ALA A 6 -6.74 2.74 -4.39
C ALA A 6 -6.05 1.58 -3.65
N MET A 7 -5.46 0.62 -4.37
CA MET A 7 -4.71 -0.49 -3.76
C MET A 7 -3.45 0.00 -3.04
N ASP A 8 -2.69 0.92 -3.64
CA ASP A 8 -1.56 1.60 -2.99
C ASP A 8 -1.96 2.23 -1.66
N THR A 9 -3.10 2.93 -1.68
CA THR A 9 -3.64 3.60 -0.50
C THR A 9 -4.04 2.58 0.57
N ILE A 10 -4.62 1.43 0.20
CA ILE A 10 -4.99 0.38 1.14
C ILE A 10 -3.75 -0.28 1.76
N VAL A 11 -2.73 -0.62 0.96
CA VAL A 11 -1.49 -1.25 1.43
C VAL A 11 -0.77 -0.35 2.44
N THR A 12 -0.79 0.96 2.22
CA THR A 12 -0.14 1.93 3.10
C THR A 12 -0.99 2.28 4.33
N LEU A 13 -2.32 2.40 4.20
CA LEU A 13 -3.21 2.74 5.32
C LEU A 13 -3.50 1.56 6.25
N ALA A 14 -3.60 0.32 5.75
CA ALA A 14 -4.02 -0.81 6.57
C ALA A 14 -3.12 -1.06 7.81
N PRO A 15 -1.77 -0.99 7.72
CA PRO A 15 -0.91 -1.09 8.90
C PRO A 15 -1.08 0.08 9.87
N LEU A 16 -1.29 1.29 9.33
CA LEU A 16 -1.52 2.49 10.15
C LEU A 16 -2.84 2.40 10.93
N LEU A 17 -3.88 1.81 10.33
CA LEU A 17 -5.14 1.52 11.02
C LEU A 17 -4.97 0.44 12.10
N GLY A 18 -4.14 -0.59 11.85
CA GLY A 18 -3.79 -1.59 12.86
C GLY A 18 -3.07 -0.97 14.06
N LEU A 19 -2.13 -0.06 13.79
CA LEU A 19 -1.44 0.72 14.83
C LEU A 19 -2.41 1.66 15.58
N LEU A 20 -3.34 2.30 14.88
CA LEU A 20 -4.39 3.09 15.55
C LEU A 20 -5.20 2.22 16.52
N GLY A 21 -5.53 0.98 16.12
CA GLY A 21 -6.20 -0.01 16.97
C GLY A 21 -5.39 -0.37 18.23
N THR A 22 -4.06 -0.46 18.15
CA THR A 22 -3.22 -0.71 19.34
C THR A 22 -3.31 0.44 20.32
N VAL A 23 -3.24 1.67 19.81
CA VAL A 23 -3.31 2.88 20.64
C VAL A 23 -4.65 2.90 21.37
N THR A 24 -5.77 2.67 20.67
CA THR A 24 -7.10 2.67 21.30
C THR A 24 -7.27 1.54 22.31
N GLY A 25 -6.76 0.33 22.03
CA GLY A 25 -6.85 -0.82 22.94
C GLY A 25 -6.05 -0.62 24.23
N ILE A 26 -4.82 -0.13 24.10
CA ILE A 26 -3.96 0.20 25.25
C ILE A 26 -4.55 1.35 26.08
N MET A 27 -5.13 2.37 25.42
CA MET A 27 -5.78 3.49 26.12
C MET A 27 -6.98 3.02 26.95
N GLY A 28 -7.78 2.09 26.41
CA GLY A 28 -8.88 1.44 27.13
C GLY A 28 -8.41 0.59 28.32
N SER A 29 -7.31 -0.16 28.15
CA SER A 29 -6.67 -0.90 29.25
C SER A 29 -6.26 0.03 30.40
N PHE A 30 -5.63 1.16 30.10
CA PHE A 30 -5.20 2.12 31.12
C PHE A 30 -6.35 2.84 31.80
N SER A 31 -7.47 3.10 31.11
CA SER A 31 -8.68 3.64 31.72
C SER A 31 -9.31 2.71 32.76
N SER A 32 -8.98 1.41 32.72
CA SER A 32 -9.51 0.41 33.65
C SER A 32 -8.62 0.22 34.90
N ILE A 33 -7.45 0.86 34.93
CA ILE A 33 -6.52 0.84 36.05
C ILE A 33 -6.98 1.89 37.06
N GLY A 34 -7.59 1.45 38.17
CA GLY A 34 -8.06 2.38 39.20
C GLY A 34 -8.98 1.78 40.26
N ASP A 35 -9.77 0.75 39.91
CA ASP A 35 -10.95 0.42 40.73
C ASP A 35 -11.05 -1.02 41.28
N SER A 36 -10.16 -1.95 40.92
CA SER A 36 -10.31 -3.34 41.41
C SER A 36 -9.09 -4.25 41.20
N GLU A 37 -9.04 -5.32 41.98
CA GLU A 37 -8.09 -6.45 41.87
C GLU A 37 -8.10 -7.11 40.46
N LEU A 38 -9.19 -6.94 39.71
CA LEU A 38 -9.35 -7.39 38.31
C LEU A 38 -8.67 -6.47 37.28
N ALA A 39 -8.02 -5.38 37.70
CA ALA A 39 -7.33 -4.44 36.81
C ALA A 39 -6.25 -5.14 35.96
N VAL A 40 -5.56 -6.14 36.50
CA VAL A 40 -4.51 -6.88 35.79
C VAL A 40 -5.09 -7.73 34.64
N GLU A 41 -6.21 -8.42 34.88
CA GLU A 41 -6.88 -9.24 33.85
C GLU A 41 -7.44 -8.36 32.73
N LYS A 42 -8.02 -7.20 33.06
CA LYS A 42 -8.51 -6.25 32.06
C LYS A 42 -7.40 -5.65 31.21
N VAL A 43 -6.27 -5.31 31.82
CA VAL A 43 -5.12 -4.74 31.11
C VAL A 43 -4.52 -5.77 30.14
N THR A 44 -4.33 -7.01 30.59
CA THR A 44 -3.82 -8.09 29.74
C THR A 44 -4.76 -8.41 28.57
N GLY A 45 -6.08 -8.34 28.80
CA GLY A 45 -7.10 -8.45 27.74
C GLY A 45 -6.97 -7.37 26.67
N GLY A 46 -6.92 -6.09 27.04
CA GLY A 46 -6.83 -5.01 26.06
C GLY A 46 -5.48 -4.91 25.34
N ILE A 47 -4.39 -5.42 25.93
CA ILE A 47 -3.12 -5.64 25.21
C ILE A 47 -3.30 -6.75 24.16
N GLY A 48 -4.02 -7.82 24.49
CA GLY A 48 -4.37 -8.88 23.53
C GLY A 48 -5.15 -8.34 22.33
N GLU A 49 -6.17 -7.51 22.58
CA GLU A 49 -6.95 -6.86 21.50
C GLU A 49 -6.08 -5.94 20.63
N ALA A 50 -5.17 -5.18 21.25
CA ALA A 50 -4.22 -4.34 20.52
C ALA A 50 -3.33 -5.17 19.56
N LEU A 51 -2.83 -6.32 20.01
CA LEU A 51 -2.02 -7.21 19.17
C LEU A 51 -2.82 -7.79 18.00
N ILE A 52 -4.08 -8.17 18.24
CA ILE A 52 -4.97 -8.66 17.18
C ILE A 52 -5.24 -7.57 16.14
N ALA A 53 -5.46 -6.32 16.56
CA ALA A 53 -5.64 -5.19 15.65
C ALA A 53 -4.42 -4.97 14.74
N THR A 54 -3.21 -5.13 15.27
CA THR A 54 -1.96 -5.03 14.49
C THR A 54 -1.87 -6.16 13.47
N ALA A 55 -2.11 -7.40 13.91
CA ALA A 55 -2.06 -8.57 13.05
C ALA A 55 -3.08 -8.47 11.91
N ALA A 56 -4.28 -7.95 12.19
CA ALA A 56 -5.30 -7.70 11.18
C ALA A 56 -4.86 -6.65 10.16
N GLY A 57 -4.33 -5.51 10.60
CA GLY A 57 -3.85 -4.43 9.72
C GLY A 57 -2.71 -4.89 8.79
N LEU A 58 -1.75 -5.66 9.33
CA LEU A 58 -0.69 -6.28 8.54
C LEU A 58 -1.23 -7.34 7.58
N GLY A 59 -2.16 -8.18 8.02
CA GLY A 59 -2.77 -9.22 7.19
C GLY A 59 -3.46 -8.63 5.96
N VAL A 60 -4.25 -7.57 6.12
CA VAL A 60 -4.91 -6.86 5.01
C VAL A 60 -3.88 -6.24 4.06
N ALA A 61 -2.83 -5.62 4.59
CA ALA A 61 -1.77 -5.02 3.77
C ALA A 61 -1.05 -6.06 2.90
N ILE A 62 -0.68 -7.20 3.50
CA ILE A 62 0.01 -8.30 2.80
C ILE A 62 -0.87 -8.90 1.70
N ILE A 63 -2.14 -9.19 2.01
CA ILE A 63 -3.08 -9.77 1.04
C ILE A 63 -3.29 -8.82 -0.14
N THR A 64 -3.33 -7.51 0.11
CA THR A 64 -3.55 -6.50 -0.94
C THR A 64 -2.30 -6.27 -1.81
N LEU A 65 -1.10 -6.44 -1.24
CA LEU A 65 0.17 -6.22 -1.92
C LEU A 65 0.41 -7.23 -3.07
N VAL A 66 -0.02 -8.48 -2.91
CA VAL A 66 0.13 -9.53 -3.92
C VAL A 66 -0.55 -9.17 -5.27
N PRO A 67 -1.87 -8.90 -5.33
CA PRO A 67 -2.52 -8.52 -6.57
C PRO A 67 -2.05 -7.15 -7.07
N MET A 68 -1.71 -6.21 -6.19
CA MET A 68 -1.17 -4.90 -6.60
C MET A 68 0.10 -5.05 -7.44
N ASN A 69 1.05 -5.87 -6.96
CA ASN A 69 2.30 -6.15 -7.69
C ASN A 69 2.02 -6.80 -9.05
N TYR A 70 1.07 -7.75 -9.12
CA TYR A 70 0.68 -8.38 -10.37
C TYR A 70 0.14 -7.36 -11.39
N PHE A 71 -0.78 -6.48 -10.97
CA PHE A 71 -1.33 -5.46 -11.86
C PHE A 71 -0.29 -4.40 -12.27
N HIS A 72 0.66 -4.06 -11.38
CA HIS A 72 1.79 -3.18 -11.71
C HIS A 72 2.65 -3.78 -12.83
N SER A 73 3.03 -5.06 -12.71
CA SER A 73 3.81 -5.74 -13.75
C SER A 73 3.06 -5.79 -15.09
N LEU A 74 1.76 -6.09 -15.06
CA LEU A 74 0.94 -6.13 -16.28
C LEU A 74 0.85 -4.76 -16.97
N LEU A 75 0.67 -3.68 -16.19
CA LEU A 75 0.64 -2.31 -16.72
C LEU A 75 1.98 -1.86 -17.28
N ALA A 76 3.09 -2.31 -16.68
CA ALA A 76 4.43 -2.02 -17.20
C ALA A 76 4.66 -2.72 -18.55
N SER A 77 4.28 -3.99 -18.68
CA SER A 77 4.36 -4.71 -19.96
C SER A 77 3.50 -4.05 -21.04
N LEU A 78 2.27 -3.65 -20.70
CA LEU A 78 1.38 -3.00 -21.68
C LEU A 78 1.90 -1.62 -22.13
N GLN A 79 2.53 -0.86 -21.23
CA GLN A 79 3.20 0.39 -21.60
C GLN A 79 4.37 0.15 -22.55
N PHE A 80 5.19 -0.85 -22.27
CA PHE A 80 6.30 -1.23 -23.15
C PHE A 80 5.82 -1.60 -24.56
N ASP A 81 4.75 -2.41 -24.66
CA ASP A 81 4.17 -2.80 -25.95
C ASP A 81 3.61 -1.60 -26.72
N LEU A 82 2.97 -0.66 -26.02
CA LEU A 82 2.47 0.59 -26.61
C LEU A 82 3.61 1.48 -27.15
N GLU A 83 4.70 1.63 -26.39
CA GLU A 83 5.87 2.39 -26.82
C GLU A 83 6.53 1.75 -28.04
N ALA A 84 6.66 0.41 -28.06
CA ALA A 84 7.17 -0.33 -29.20
C ALA A 84 6.29 -0.16 -30.45
N ALA A 85 4.96 -0.28 -30.30
CA ALA A 85 4.02 -0.07 -31.38
C ALA A 85 4.06 1.37 -31.92
N ALA A 86 4.10 2.37 -31.03
CA ALA A 86 4.20 3.78 -31.40
C ALA A 86 5.50 4.08 -32.17
N ASN A 87 6.64 3.55 -31.72
CA ASN A 87 7.92 3.68 -32.41
C ASN A 87 7.89 3.02 -33.79
N ASN A 88 7.31 1.84 -33.92
CA ASN A 88 7.17 1.17 -35.21
C ASN A 88 6.32 1.99 -36.18
N VAL A 89 5.20 2.55 -35.73
CA VAL A 89 4.36 3.45 -36.55
C VAL A 89 5.12 4.71 -36.96
N LEU A 90 5.90 5.32 -36.07
CA LEU A 90 6.74 6.48 -36.38
C LEU A 90 7.76 6.19 -37.49
N ILE A 91 8.42 5.03 -37.41
CA ILE A 91 9.38 4.56 -38.43
C ILE A 91 8.68 4.38 -39.78
N LEU A 92 7.52 3.71 -39.79
CA LEU A 92 6.74 3.45 -41.01
C LEU A 92 6.15 4.73 -41.63
N ALA A 93 5.77 5.70 -40.81
CA ALA A 93 5.29 7.01 -41.24
C ALA A 93 6.40 7.94 -41.77
N GLY A 94 7.65 7.47 -41.83
CA GLY A 94 8.79 8.22 -42.36
C GLY A 94 9.21 9.43 -41.51
N ARG A 95 8.61 9.62 -40.33
CA ARG A 95 9.02 10.65 -39.37
C ARG A 95 10.14 10.07 -38.52
N LYS A 96 11.39 10.32 -38.95
CA LYS A 96 12.58 10.06 -38.14
C LYS A 96 12.37 10.71 -36.75
N PRO A 97 12.59 9.99 -35.64
CA PRO A 97 12.55 10.61 -34.31
C PRO A 97 13.47 11.82 -34.34
N ARG A 98 12.92 12.98 -34.00
CA ARG A 98 13.67 14.24 -33.94
C ARG A 98 14.71 14.06 -32.85
N ALA A 99 15.93 13.69 -33.26
CA ALA A 99 17.10 13.80 -32.42
C ALA A 99 17.13 15.25 -31.92
N GLU A 100 16.87 15.42 -30.63
CA GLU A 100 17.20 16.67 -29.95
C GLU A 100 18.64 17.00 -30.29
N GLY A 101 18.82 18.22 -30.79
CA GLY A 101 20.12 18.69 -31.23
C GLY A 101 21.09 18.64 -30.08
N THR A 102 22.11 17.80 -30.20
CA THR A 102 23.45 18.20 -29.80
C THR A 102 23.75 19.51 -30.52
N ASP A 103 23.73 20.60 -29.78
CA ASP A 103 24.30 21.88 -30.18
C ASP A 103 25.77 21.88 -29.73
N PRO A 104 26.75 21.80 -30.66
CA PRO A 104 28.09 22.28 -30.41
C PRO A 104 28.22 23.71 -30.95
N ALA A 105 28.19 24.69 -30.04
CA ALA A 105 28.76 26.02 -30.24
C ALA A 105 29.26 26.59 -28.91
#